data_AF-A0A1X0QGW9-F1
#
_entry.id   AF-A0A1X0QGW9-F1
#
_cell.length_a   1.000
_cell.length_b   1.000
_cell.length_c   1.000
_cell.angle_alpha   90.00
_cell.angle_beta   90.00
_cell.angle_gamma   90.00
#
_symmetry.space_group_name_H-M   'P 1'
#
loop_
_entity.id
_entity.type
_entity.pdbx_description
1 polymer ?
#
loop_
_entity_poly.entity_id
_entity_poly.type
_entity_poly.pdbx_seq_one_letter_code
_entity_poly.pdbx_strand_id
1 'polypeptide(L)'
;MIKHIVDFKYHELFENKKTLEEHLESLCRSRYSEDRVTSLYQELKHNRQDNYFTMREYFQAITSIVSQLSIAKQCSKNEKNNRIEEVFYSGLNRTTDTELAKLRVQGMNDVLSRVSSTIDILHRGALEKVRKQTVSNLTNQNHKNMYCTICRKNTHNIDVCF
;
A
#
# COMPACT_ATOMS: atom_id res chain seq x y z
N MET A 1 -23.78 -11.03 39.20
CA MET A 1 -24.49 -11.99 38.33
C MET A 1 -24.88 -11.25 37.05
N ILE A 2 -24.02 -11.28 36.03
CA ILE A 2 -24.31 -10.65 34.74
C ILE A 2 -25.30 -11.58 34.03
N LYS A 3 -26.60 -11.40 34.30
CA LYS A 3 -27.67 -12.09 33.59
C LYS A 3 -27.75 -11.50 32.19
N HIS A 4 -27.03 -12.17 31.30
CA HIS A 4 -27.12 -12.21 29.84
C HIS A 4 -28.19 -11.31 29.19
N ILE A 5 -27.73 -10.25 28.53
CA ILE A 5 -28.22 -9.92 27.18
C ILE A 5 -27.24 -10.60 26.23
N VAL A 6 -27.38 -11.90 26.07
CA VAL A 6 -26.79 -12.58 24.90
C VAL A 6 -27.96 -12.73 23.96
N ASP A 7 -27.92 -11.96 22.87
CA ASP A 7 -28.84 -12.08 21.76
C ASP A 7 -28.97 -13.58 21.41
N PHE A 8 -30.22 -14.07 21.33
CA PHE A 8 -30.59 -15.49 21.23
C PHE A 8 -29.80 -16.19 20.11
N LYS A 9 -29.48 -15.44 19.05
CA LYS A 9 -28.64 -15.86 17.92
C LYS A 9 -27.25 -16.38 18.32
N TYR A 10 -26.65 -15.85 19.38
CA TYR A 10 -25.33 -16.26 19.85
C TYR A 10 -25.40 -17.31 20.96
N HIS A 11 -26.56 -17.52 21.57
CA HIS A 11 -26.70 -18.50 22.64
C HIS A 11 -26.48 -19.93 22.12
N GLU A 12 -27.03 -20.24 20.95
CA GLU A 12 -26.85 -21.52 20.23
C GLU A 12 -25.39 -21.74 19.79
N LEU A 13 -24.66 -20.66 19.46
CA LEU A 13 -23.25 -20.75 19.05
C LEU A 13 -22.31 -21.14 20.19
N PHE A 14 -22.74 -20.92 21.43
CA PHE A 14 -21.98 -21.23 22.64
C PHE A 14 -22.47 -22.49 23.35
N GLU A 15 -23.64 -22.99 22.97
CA GLU A 15 -24.20 -24.20 23.52
C GLU A 15 -23.24 -25.38 23.22
N ASN A 16 -22.80 -26.06 24.28
CA ASN A 16 -21.81 -27.15 24.27
C ASN A 16 -20.33 -26.76 24.13
N LYS A 17 -19.95 -25.48 24.24
CA LYS A 17 -18.54 -25.05 24.30
C LYS A 17 -18.06 -24.95 25.75
N LYS A 18 -16.85 -25.44 26.04
CA LYS A 18 -16.27 -25.52 27.39
C LYS A 18 -15.19 -24.47 27.64
N THR A 19 -14.47 -24.06 26.61
CA THR A 19 -13.35 -23.10 26.75
C THR A 19 -13.64 -21.77 26.06
N LEU A 20 -13.00 -20.69 26.50
CA LEU A 20 -13.14 -19.37 25.88
C LEU A 20 -12.71 -19.41 24.41
N GLU A 21 -11.68 -20.16 24.10
CA GLU A 21 -11.15 -20.38 22.76
C GLU A 21 -12.21 -20.99 21.84
N GLU A 22 -12.93 -22.00 22.30
CA GLU A 22 -14.01 -22.65 21.54
C GLU A 22 -15.19 -21.70 21.28
N HIS A 23 -15.50 -20.80 22.21
CA HIS A 23 -16.53 -19.77 22.03
C HIS A 23 -16.09 -18.75 20.97
N LEU A 24 -14.85 -18.27 21.04
CA LEU A 24 -14.30 -17.32 20.07
C LEU A 24 -14.18 -17.95 18.67
N GLU A 25 -13.80 -19.22 18.59
CA GLU A 25 -13.74 -19.97 17.35
C GLU A 25 -15.12 -20.14 16.71
N SER A 26 -16.14 -20.45 17.51
CA SER A 26 -17.53 -20.57 17.07
C SER A 26 -18.07 -19.24 16.52
N LEU A 27 -17.79 -18.12 17.21
CA LEU A 27 -18.10 -16.78 16.73
C LEU A 27 -17.43 -16.47 15.39
N CYS A 28 -16.12 -16.77 15.27
CA CYS A 28 -15.38 -16.58 14.04
C CYS A 28 -15.99 -17.38 12.88
N ARG A 29 -16.30 -18.67 13.09
CA ARG A 29 -16.94 -19.53 12.08
C ARG A 29 -18.32 -19.02 11.67
N SER A 30 -19.12 -18.55 12.62
CA SER A 30 -20.46 -17.99 12.33
C SER A 30 -20.42 -16.77 11.41
N ARG A 31 -19.31 -16.01 11.43
CA ARG A 31 -19.09 -14.83 10.60
C ARG A 31 -18.61 -15.16 9.18
N TYR A 32 -18.04 -16.34 8.98
CA TYR A 32 -17.51 -16.79 7.69
C TYR A 32 -18.22 -18.07 7.23
N SER A 33 -19.47 -17.92 6.80
CA SER A 33 -20.25 -19.01 6.18
C SER A 33 -19.55 -19.57 4.93
N GLU A 34 -19.93 -20.78 4.49
CA GLU A 34 -19.38 -21.40 3.29
C GLU A 34 -19.57 -20.54 2.03
N ASP A 35 -20.69 -19.82 1.93
CA ASP A 35 -20.94 -18.85 0.86
C ASP A 35 -19.91 -17.71 0.88
N ARG A 36 -19.59 -17.19 2.06
CA ARG A 36 -18.57 -16.14 2.20
C ARG A 36 -17.19 -16.68 1.83
N VAL A 37 -16.86 -17.91 2.24
CA VAL A 37 -15.60 -18.57 1.85
C VAL A 37 -15.51 -18.70 0.32
N THR A 38 -16.58 -19.13 -0.33
CA THR A 38 -16.65 -19.24 -1.79
C THR A 38 -16.45 -17.89 -2.48
N SER A 39 -17.13 -16.85 -1.97
CA SER A 39 -16.96 -15.47 -2.43
C SER A 39 -15.51 -14.99 -2.29
N LEU A 40 -14.84 -15.27 -1.16
CA LEU A 40 -13.44 -14.91 -0.94
C LEU A 40 -12.48 -15.60 -1.93
N TYR A 41 -12.72 -16.87 -2.28
CA TYR A 41 -11.93 -17.54 -3.33
C TYR A 41 -12.13 -16.92 -4.71
N GLN A 42 -13.37 -16.50 -5.03
CA GLN A 42 -13.64 -15.78 -6.27
C GLN A 42 -12.95 -14.41 -6.27
N GLU A 43 -12.98 -13.68 -5.16
CA GLU A 43 -12.24 -12.42 -5.01
C GLU A 43 -10.74 -12.63 -5.25
N LEU A 44 -10.11 -13.65 -4.64
CA LEU A 44 -8.70 -13.99 -4.89
C LEU A 44 -8.39 -14.27 -6.35
N LYS A 45 -9.26 -15.03 -7.05
CA LYS A 45 -9.04 -15.42 -8.45
C LYS A 45 -8.96 -14.19 -9.38
N HIS A 46 -9.74 -13.16 -9.09
CA HIS A 46 -9.82 -11.94 -9.91
C HIS A 46 -8.92 -10.81 -9.38
N ASN A 47 -8.27 -11.01 -8.23
CA ASN A 47 -7.34 -10.05 -7.65
C ASN A 47 -6.01 -10.10 -8.41
N ARG A 48 -5.80 -9.12 -9.30
CA ARG A 48 -4.61 -8.95 -10.13
C ARG A 48 -3.93 -7.64 -9.79
N GLN A 49 -2.61 -7.58 -9.98
CA GLN A 49 -1.82 -6.38 -9.75
C GLN A 49 -2.38 -5.16 -10.49
N ASP A 50 -2.83 -5.35 -11.74
CA ASP A 50 -3.34 -4.27 -12.60
C ASP A 50 -4.61 -3.59 -12.08
N ASN A 51 -5.29 -4.20 -11.10
CA ASN A 51 -6.46 -3.60 -10.45
C ASN A 51 -6.08 -2.51 -9.43
N TYR A 52 -4.79 -2.31 -9.17
CA TYR A 52 -4.28 -1.41 -8.13
C TYR A 52 -3.27 -0.42 -8.70
N PHE A 53 -3.23 0.77 -8.10
CA PHE A 53 -2.27 1.79 -8.51
C PHE A 53 -0.85 1.47 -8.00
N THR A 54 -0.75 0.87 -6.82
CA THR A 54 0.53 0.51 -6.20
C THR A 54 0.63 -0.96 -5.82
N MET A 55 1.86 -1.48 -5.81
CA MET A 55 2.15 -2.83 -5.30
C MET A 55 1.77 -2.99 -3.82
N ARG A 56 1.79 -1.91 -3.03
CA ARG A 56 1.41 -1.93 -1.62
C ARG A 56 -0.09 -2.16 -1.47
N GLU A 57 -0.92 -1.47 -2.24
CA GLU A 57 -2.38 -1.66 -2.24
C GLU A 57 -2.74 -3.09 -2.68
N TYR A 58 -2.11 -3.57 -3.75
CA TYR A 58 -2.26 -4.94 -4.22
C TYR A 58 -1.93 -5.97 -3.12
N PHE A 59 -0.78 -5.82 -2.46
CA PHE A 59 -0.36 -6.69 -1.36
C PHE A 59 -1.32 -6.64 -0.17
N GLN A 60 -1.82 -5.45 0.20
CA GLN A 60 -2.79 -5.27 1.27
C GLN A 60 -4.12 -5.97 0.95
N ALA A 61 -4.59 -5.87 -0.30
CA ALA A 61 -5.82 -6.52 -0.73
C ALA A 61 -5.72 -8.05 -0.65
N ILE A 62 -4.63 -8.63 -1.15
CA ILE A 62 -4.39 -10.08 -1.02
C ILE A 62 -4.33 -10.48 0.45
N THR A 63 -3.54 -9.77 1.24
CA THR A 63 -3.35 -10.07 2.67
C THR A 63 -4.68 -10.05 3.42
N SER A 64 -5.55 -9.08 3.12
CA SER A 64 -6.88 -8.98 3.71
C SER A 64 -7.75 -10.20 3.40
N ILE A 65 -7.81 -10.61 2.13
CA ILE A 65 -8.65 -11.74 1.70
C ILE A 65 -8.11 -13.06 2.25
N VAL A 66 -6.79 -13.29 2.15
CA VAL A 66 -6.16 -14.52 2.70
C VAL A 66 -6.29 -14.57 4.22
N SER A 67 -6.25 -13.43 4.93
CA SER A 67 -6.48 -13.39 6.37
C SER A 67 -7.89 -13.86 6.74
N GLN A 68 -8.91 -13.41 6.00
CA GLN A 68 -10.29 -13.86 6.21
C GLN A 68 -10.44 -15.37 5.95
N LEU A 69 -9.86 -15.87 4.85
CA LEU A 69 -9.84 -17.30 4.54
C LEU A 69 -9.11 -18.11 5.60
N SER A 70 -7.99 -17.60 6.13
CA SER A 70 -7.22 -18.28 7.17
C SER A 70 -8.02 -18.44 8.46
N ILE A 71 -8.85 -17.44 8.82
CA ILE A 71 -9.76 -17.54 9.96
C ILE A 71 -10.84 -18.59 9.68
N ALA A 72 -11.44 -18.56 8.49
CA ALA A 72 -12.51 -19.49 8.12
C ALA A 72 -12.03 -20.96 8.02
N LYS A 73 -10.81 -21.18 7.54
CA LYS A 73 -10.20 -22.51 7.32
C LYS A 73 -9.22 -22.95 8.41
N GLN A 74 -8.99 -22.11 9.41
CA GLN A 74 -8.08 -22.38 10.53
C GLN A 74 -6.65 -22.67 10.10
N CYS A 75 -6.20 -21.91 9.10
CA CYS A 75 -4.83 -22.02 8.63
C CYS A 75 -3.86 -21.51 9.70
N SER A 76 -2.75 -22.23 9.87
CA SER A 76 -1.60 -21.78 10.62
C SER A 76 -1.01 -20.51 10.01
N LYS A 77 -0.18 -19.80 10.80
CA LYS A 77 0.55 -18.61 10.33
C LYS A 77 1.42 -18.91 9.10
N ASN A 78 2.04 -20.08 9.05
CA ASN A 78 2.90 -20.48 7.93
C ASN A 78 2.08 -20.72 6.67
N GLU A 79 0.96 -21.46 6.77
CA GLU A 79 0.06 -21.68 5.64
C GLU A 79 -0.51 -20.36 5.09
N LYS A 80 -0.90 -19.45 5.99
CA LYS A 80 -1.34 -18.11 5.61
C LYS A 80 -0.26 -17.37 4.81
N ASN A 81 0.98 -17.36 5.31
CA ASN A 81 2.08 -16.63 4.67
C ASN A 81 2.43 -17.22 3.30
N ASN A 82 2.54 -18.56 3.21
CA ASN A 82 2.79 -19.24 1.95
C ASN A 82 1.69 -18.93 0.94
N ARG A 83 0.43 -18.92 1.38
CA ARG A 83 -0.71 -18.61 0.51
C ARG A 83 -0.70 -17.16 0.03
N ILE A 84 -0.32 -16.21 0.89
CA ILE A 84 -0.15 -14.81 0.48
C ILE A 84 0.92 -14.72 -0.60
N GLU A 85 2.05 -15.39 -0.43
CA GLU A 85 3.16 -15.37 -1.39
C GLU A 85 2.77 -16.01 -2.74
N GLU A 86 2.11 -17.18 -2.73
CA GLU A 86 1.59 -17.82 -3.94
C GLU A 86 0.64 -16.91 -4.72
N VAL A 87 -0.32 -16.29 -4.02
CA VAL A 87 -1.29 -15.38 -4.64
C VAL A 87 -0.59 -14.13 -5.17
N PHE A 88 0.35 -13.58 -4.40
CA PHE A 88 1.11 -12.40 -4.78
C PHE A 88 1.80 -12.59 -6.13
N TYR A 89 2.56 -13.66 -6.30
CA TYR A 89 3.28 -13.95 -7.54
C TYR A 89 2.35 -14.33 -8.69
N SER A 90 1.32 -15.14 -8.44
CA SER A 90 0.39 -15.56 -9.50
C SER A 90 -0.52 -14.44 -10.03
N GLY A 91 -0.69 -13.34 -9.28
CA GLY A 91 -1.43 -12.17 -9.72
C GLY A 91 -0.58 -11.01 -10.24
N LEU A 92 0.75 -11.14 -10.29
CA LEU A 92 1.61 -10.13 -10.92
C LEU A 92 1.35 -10.04 -12.42
N ASN A 93 1.45 -8.82 -12.95
CA ASN A 93 1.48 -8.65 -14.39
C ASN A 93 2.84 -9.08 -14.96
N ARG A 94 2.85 -9.44 -16.24
CA ARG A 94 4.03 -10.01 -16.91
C ARG A 94 5.25 -9.09 -16.89
N THR A 95 5.02 -7.77 -16.99
CA THR A 95 6.10 -6.77 -16.98
C THR A 95 6.79 -6.75 -15.63
N THR A 96 6.02 -6.67 -14.54
CA THR A 96 6.55 -6.67 -13.18
C THR A 96 7.30 -7.96 -12.89
N ASP A 97 6.70 -9.12 -13.22
CA ASP A 97 7.33 -10.42 -13.04
C ASP A 97 8.69 -10.52 -13.76
N THR A 98 8.73 -10.07 -15.02
CA THR A 98 9.97 -10.03 -15.81
C THR A 98 11.04 -9.13 -15.20
N GLU A 99 10.67 -7.94 -14.73
CA GLU A 99 11.62 -7.01 -14.11
C GLU A 99 12.13 -7.52 -12.76
N LEU A 100 11.29 -8.14 -11.94
CA LEU A 100 11.71 -8.77 -10.69
C LEU A 100 12.71 -9.91 -10.95
N ALA A 101 12.46 -10.73 -11.97
CA ALA A 101 13.37 -11.79 -12.39
C ALA A 101 14.73 -11.24 -12.85
N LYS A 102 14.75 -10.17 -13.66
CA LYS A 102 15.98 -9.48 -14.09
C LYS A 102 16.78 -8.95 -12.90
N LEU A 103 16.08 -8.37 -11.92
CA LEU A 103 16.67 -7.81 -10.70
C LEU A 103 17.04 -8.89 -9.66
N ARG A 104 16.79 -10.17 -9.96
CA ARG A 104 16.99 -11.33 -9.08
C ARG A 104 16.30 -11.16 -7.72
N VAL A 105 15.12 -10.56 -7.72
CA VAL A 105 14.29 -10.37 -6.52
C VAL A 105 13.33 -11.54 -6.40
N GLN A 106 13.55 -12.40 -5.42
CA GLN A 106 12.76 -13.64 -5.25
C GLN A 106 11.91 -13.65 -3.97
N GLY A 107 12.18 -12.77 -3.01
CA GLY A 107 11.40 -12.69 -1.77
C GLY A 107 10.33 -11.61 -1.86
N MET A 108 9.08 -11.95 -1.56
CA MET A 108 7.96 -10.98 -1.55
C MET A 108 8.28 -9.75 -0.68
N ASN A 109 8.92 -9.96 0.48
CA ASN A 109 9.35 -8.86 1.35
C ASN A 109 10.44 -7.97 0.72
N ASP A 110 11.35 -8.55 -0.06
CA ASP A 110 12.38 -7.79 -0.79
C ASP A 110 11.72 -6.96 -1.90
N VAL A 111 10.73 -7.51 -2.62
CA VAL A 111 9.92 -6.76 -3.60
C VAL A 111 9.29 -5.53 -2.94
N LEU A 112 8.57 -5.71 -1.83
CA LEU A 112 7.88 -4.61 -1.15
C LEU A 112 8.84 -3.55 -0.59
N SER A 113 9.99 -3.99 -0.08
CA SER A 113 11.06 -3.12 0.40
C SER A 113 11.63 -2.25 -0.72
N ARG A 114 11.97 -2.86 -1.86
CA ARG A 114 12.52 -2.16 -3.03
C ARG A 114 11.54 -1.20 -3.68
N VAL A 115 10.26 -1.57 -3.74
CA VAL A 115 9.22 -0.67 -4.24
C VAL A 115 9.11 0.55 -3.32
N SER A 116 9.10 0.33 -2.00
CA SER A 116 9.03 1.43 -1.02
C SER A 116 10.24 2.36 -1.14
N SER A 117 11.46 1.81 -1.22
CA SER A 117 12.68 2.62 -1.34
C SER A 117 12.75 3.40 -2.66
N THR A 118 12.24 2.82 -3.75
CA THR A 118 12.16 3.50 -5.05
C THR A 118 11.20 4.68 -5.00
N ILE A 119 10.03 4.52 -4.37
CA ILE A 119 9.06 5.61 -4.17
C ILE A 119 9.70 6.74 -3.37
N ASP A 120 10.43 6.43 -2.30
CA ASP A 120 11.11 7.44 -1.47
C ASP A 120 12.19 8.21 -2.25
N ILE A 121 12.97 7.52 -3.09
CA ILE A 121 13.97 8.15 -3.96
C ILE A 121 13.30 9.09 -4.97
N LEU A 122 12.22 8.65 -5.61
CA LEU A 122 11.47 9.47 -6.57
C LEU A 122 10.88 10.71 -5.90
N HIS A 123 10.34 10.57 -4.69
CA HIS A 123 9.78 11.69 -3.92
C HIS A 123 10.87 12.72 -3.56
N ARG A 124 12.04 12.26 -3.08
CA ARG A 124 13.19 13.15 -2.82
C ARG A 124 13.65 13.87 -4.08
N GLY A 125 13.78 13.15 -5.19
CA GLY A 125 14.17 13.73 -6.48
C GLY A 125 13.16 14.76 -7.01
N ALA A 126 11.86 14.53 -6.80
CA ALA A 126 10.82 15.50 -7.16
C ALA A 126 10.92 16.78 -6.32
N LEU A 127 11.10 16.66 -5.00
CA LEU A 127 11.28 17.80 -4.10
C LEU A 127 12.53 18.63 -4.45
N GLU A 128 13.64 17.97 -4.78
CA GLU A 128 14.87 18.66 -5.21
C GLU A 128 14.69 19.41 -6.53
N LYS A 129 13.96 18.84 -7.50
CA LYS A 129 13.65 19.52 -8.76
C LYS A 129 12.81 20.77 -8.53
N VAL A 130 11.77 20.70 -7.68
CA VAL A 130 10.96 21.86 -7.31
C VAL A 130 11.82 22.92 -6.63
N ARG A 131 12.65 22.54 -5.66
CA ARG A 131 13.57 23.46 -4.98
C ARG A 131 14.51 24.17 -5.96
N LYS A 132 15.10 23.43 -6.91
CA LYS A 132 15.99 24.01 -7.94
C LYS A 132 15.24 24.98 -8.86
N GLN A 133 14.02 24.65 -9.29
CA GLN A 133 13.18 25.56 -10.08
C GLN A 133 12.82 26.85 -9.31
N THR A 134 12.48 26.74 -8.02
CA THR A 134 12.18 27.91 -7.18
C THR A 134 13.40 28.81 -7.03
N VAL A 135 14.59 28.25 -6.82
CA VAL A 135 15.85 29.01 -6.72
C VAL A 135 16.22 29.67 -8.06
N SER A 136 16.05 28.97 -9.19
CA SER A 136 16.27 29.55 -10.53
C SER A 136 15.28 30.68 -10.85
N ASN A 137 14.04 30.60 -10.37
CA ASN A 137 13.04 31.66 -10.55
C ASN A 137 13.33 32.89 -9.68
N LEU A 138 13.79 32.69 -8.44
CA LEU A 138 14.21 33.79 -7.54
C LEU A 138 15.45 34.54 -8.08
N THR A 139 16.43 33.81 -8.60
CA THR A 139 17.64 34.41 -9.22
C THR A 139 17.30 35.19 -10.49
N ASN A 140 16.39 34.69 -11.33
CA ASN A 140 15.92 35.40 -12.52
C ASN A 140 15.08 36.66 -12.20
N GLN A 141 14.41 36.72 -11.04
CA GLN A 141 13.70 37.93 -10.61
C GLN A 141 14.66 39.02 -10.13
N ASN A 142 15.78 38.67 -9.47
CA ASN A 142 16.79 39.64 -9.03
C ASN A 142 17.55 40.31 -10.19
N HIS A 143 17.54 39.72 -11.39
CA HIS A 143 18.15 40.32 -12.60
C HIS A 143 17.18 41.16 -13.44
N LYS A 144 15.88 41.20 -13.12
CA LYS A 144 14.92 42.05 -13.84
C LYS A 144 14.69 43.35 -13.07
N ASN A 145 15.35 44.40 -13.59
CA ASN A 145 15.14 45.82 -13.34
C ASN A 145 15.80 46.39 -12.07
N MET A 146 17.12 46.60 -12.12
CA MET A 146 17.66 47.83 -11.52
C MET A 146 17.41 48.97 -12.50
N TYR A 147 16.45 49.83 -12.19
CA TYR A 147 16.22 51.07 -12.93
C TYR A 147 17.35 52.05 -12.61
N CYS A 148 18.20 52.33 -13.59
CA CYS A 148 19.24 53.35 -13.48
C CYS A 148 18.58 54.74 -13.50
N THR A 149 18.61 55.45 -12.38
CA THR A 149 18.00 56.80 -12.25
C THR A 149 18.72 57.87 -13.07
N ILE A 150 20.01 57.67 -13.35
CA ILE A 150 20.85 58.60 -14.14
C ILE A 150 20.46 58.56 -15.62
N CYS A 151 20.38 57.36 -16.18
CA CYS A 151 20.19 57.12 -17.60
C CYS A 151 18.73 56.78 -17.98
N ARG A 152 17.85 56.66 -16.98
CA ARG A 152 16.41 56.34 -17.09
C ARG A 152 16.09 55.14 -18.00
N LYS A 153 16.98 54.15 -18.02
CA LYS A 153 16.84 52.91 -18.82
C LYS A 153 17.17 51.68 -17.97
N ASN A 154 16.46 50.58 -18.23
CA ASN A 154 16.62 49.29 -17.52
C ASN A 154 17.70 48.41 -18.17
N THR A 155 18.96 48.85 -18.23
CA THR A 155 19.96 48.10 -19.03
C THR A 155 21.37 47.91 -18.45
N HIS A 156 21.69 48.33 -17.22
CA HIS A 156 23.04 48.09 -16.68
C HIS A 156 23.16 48.33 -15.16
N ASN A 157 24.24 47.81 -14.59
CA ASN A 157 24.65 48.02 -13.20
C ASN A 157 25.18 49.46 -13.02
N ILE A 158 24.89 50.09 -11.88
CA ILE A 158 25.02 51.55 -11.67
C ILE A 158 26.48 52.04 -11.73
N ASP A 159 27.45 51.16 -11.50
CA ASP A 159 28.89 51.49 -11.42
C ASP A 159 29.56 51.83 -12.76
N VAL A 160 28.82 51.81 -13.87
CA VAL A 160 29.35 52.08 -15.22
C VAL A 160 28.73 53.33 -15.88
N CYS A 161 27.88 54.07 -15.16
CA CYS A 161 27.32 55.33 -15.64
C CYS A 161 28.24 56.50 -15.27
N PHE A 162 29.05 56.96 -16.22
CA PHE A 162 29.73 58.25 -16.18
C PHE A 162 28.84 59.36 -16.75
#